data_AF-N6Y5T9-F1
#
_entry.id   AF-N6Y5T9-F1
#
_cell.length_a   1.000
_cell.length_b   1.000
_cell.length_c   1.000
_cell.angle_alpha   90.00
_cell.angle_beta   90.00
_cell.angle_gamma   90.00
#
_symmetry.space_group_name_H-M   'P 1'
#
loop_
_entity.id
_entity.type
_entity.pdbx_description
1 polymer ?
#
loop_
_entity_poly.entity_id
_entity_poly.type
_entity_poly.pdbx_seq_one_letter_code
_entity_poly.pdbx_strand_id
1 'polypeptide(L)'
;MSHTPAPPCVAPDVDETRRRLLFGASALPVVAGAGLSIGPQSAQASLKTSARIVIAGSGLGGLAIASRLSRELDGAKITIIDRTTSPATPSWRPASGR
;
A
#
# COMPACT_ATOMS: atom_id res chain seq x y z
N MET A 1 -50.87 -10.94 10.56
CA MET A 1 -49.71 -10.12 10.14
C MET A 1 -48.46 -10.98 10.20
N SER A 2 -47.91 -11.41 9.07
CA SER A 2 -46.64 -12.14 8.99
C SER A 2 -45.50 -11.13 8.85
N HIS A 3 -44.81 -10.86 9.94
CA HIS A 3 -43.61 -10.04 9.94
C HIS A 3 -42.45 -10.90 9.42
N THR A 4 -42.07 -10.71 8.16
CA THR A 4 -40.83 -11.24 7.59
C THR A 4 -39.64 -10.55 8.28
N PRO A 5 -38.77 -11.26 9.02
CA PRO A 5 -37.56 -10.65 9.57
C PRO A 5 -36.60 -10.33 8.42
N ALA A 6 -36.16 -9.06 8.35
CA ALA A 6 -35.12 -8.62 7.43
C ALA A 6 -33.81 -9.39 7.68
N PRO A 7 -33.02 -9.70 6.65
CA PRO A 7 -31.74 -10.38 6.84
C PRO A 7 -30.82 -9.51 7.71
N PRO A 8 -30.02 -10.10 8.61
CA PRO A 8 -29.02 -9.34 9.35
C PRO A 8 -28.08 -8.70 8.33
N CYS A 9 -28.03 -7.36 8.32
CA CYS A 9 -27.05 -6.62 7.55
C CYS A 9 -25.66 -7.13 7.94
N VAL A 10 -25.04 -7.91 7.06
CA VAL A 10 -23.65 -8.34 7.20
C VAL A 10 -22.80 -7.08 7.18
N ALA A 11 -22.38 -6.63 8.36
CA ALA A 11 -21.27 -5.69 8.46
C ALA A 11 -20.07 -6.36 7.78
N PRO A 12 -19.34 -5.67 6.90
CA PRO A 12 -18.14 -6.25 6.31
C PRO A 12 -17.22 -6.67 7.45
N ASP A 13 -16.85 -7.95 7.47
CA ASP A 13 -15.79 -8.46 8.32
C ASP A 13 -14.57 -7.60 8.03
N VAL A 14 -14.23 -6.73 8.98
CA VAL A 14 -13.19 -5.73 8.76
C VAL A 14 -11.88 -6.47 8.85
N ASP A 15 -11.41 -7.02 7.71
CA ASP A 15 -10.24 -7.88 7.52
C ASP A 15 -9.50 -8.13 8.83
N GLU A 16 -9.95 -9.13 9.59
CA GLU A 16 -9.37 -9.47 10.89
C GLU A 16 -7.86 -9.67 10.78
N THR A 17 -7.40 -10.18 9.63
CA THR A 17 -5.98 -10.24 9.24
C THR A 17 -5.32 -8.86 9.19
N ARG A 18 -5.95 -7.86 8.55
CA ARG A 18 -5.42 -6.48 8.51
C ARG A 18 -5.39 -5.87 9.91
N ARG A 19 -6.43 -6.08 10.72
CA ARG A 19 -6.46 -5.61 12.12
C ARG A 19 -5.37 -6.28 12.95
N ARG A 20 -5.22 -7.59 12.86
CA ARG A 20 -4.22 -8.37 13.58
C ARG A 20 -2.80 -8.02 13.14
N LEU A 21 -2.58 -7.70 11.87
CA LEU A 21 -1.31 -7.16 11.38
C LEU A 21 -1.03 -5.76 11.93
N LEU A 22 -2.04 -4.88 12.00
CA LEU A 22 -1.91 -3.54 12.60
C LEU A 22 -1.64 -3.61 14.12
N PHE A 23 -2.32 -4.52 14.84
CA PHE A 23 -2.09 -4.77 16.27
C PHE A 23 -0.76 -5.49 16.54
N GLY A 24 -0.31 -6.38 15.65
CA GLY A 24 1.00 -7.01 15.75
C GLY A 24 2.14 -6.03 15.47
N ALA A 25 1.94 -5.08 14.54
CA ALA A 25 2.92 -4.07 14.20
C ALA A 25 3.13 -3.02 15.31
N SER A 26 2.12 -2.73 16.13
CA SER A 26 2.26 -1.80 17.26
C SER A 26 3.06 -2.36 18.45
N ALA A 27 3.26 -3.68 18.52
CA ALA A 27 4.06 -4.35 19.55
C ALA A 27 5.55 -4.53 19.18
N LEU A 28 5.92 -4.32 17.90
CA LEU A 28 7.29 -4.48 17.42
C LEU A 28 8.27 -3.30 17.62
N PRO A 29 7.87 -2.03 17.89
CA PRO A 29 8.84 -0.93 17.88
C PRO A 29 9.84 -0.97 19.04
N VAL A 30 9.54 -1.74 20.11
CA VAL A 30 10.45 -1.87 21.27
C VAL A 30 11.64 -2.82 20.98
N VAL A 31 11.49 -3.78 20.07
CA VAL A 31 12.57 -4.75 19.74
C VAL A 31 13.27 -4.39 18.41
N ALA A 32 12.61 -3.65 17.53
CA ALA A 32 13.21 -3.19 16.26
C ALA A 32 14.27 -2.08 16.41
N GLY A 33 14.44 -1.50 17.60
CA GLY A 33 15.48 -0.50 17.87
C GLY A 33 16.92 -1.02 17.74
N ALA A 34 17.13 -2.34 17.76
CA ALA A 34 18.45 -2.96 17.63
C ALA A 34 18.71 -3.60 16.24
N GLY A 35 17.69 -3.80 15.41
CA GLY A 35 17.80 -4.48 14.11
C GLY A 35 17.52 -3.60 12.88
N LEU A 36 16.85 -2.47 13.07
CA LEU A 36 16.65 -1.45 12.05
C LEU A 36 17.37 -0.19 12.50
N SER A 37 18.70 -0.22 12.45
CA SER A 37 19.52 0.99 12.50
C SER A 37 19.21 1.85 11.27
N ILE A 38 18.09 2.59 11.32
CA ILE A 38 17.86 3.82 10.57
C ILE A 38 18.74 4.89 11.22
N GLY A 39 20.03 4.61 11.34
CA GLY A 39 21.02 5.65 11.61
C GLY A 39 21.09 6.54 10.37
N PRO A 40 21.41 7.84 10.53
CA PRO A 40 21.66 8.70 9.37
C PRO A 40 22.77 8.08 8.54
N GLN A 41 22.41 7.46 7.41
CA GLN A 41 23.39 6.97 6.46
C GLN A 41 24.14 8.19 5.98
N SER A 42 25.46 8.17 6.24
CA SER A 42 26.39 9.21 5.79
C SER A 42 26.05 9.59 4.36
N ALA A 43 25.88 10.89 4.11
CA ALA A 43 25.43 11.42 2.82
C ALA A 43 26.35 10.93 1.70
N GLN A 44 26.00 9.80 1.12
CA GLN A 44 26.78 9.20 0.06
C GLN A 44 26.60 10.10 -1.16
N ALA A 45 27.71 10.55 -1.74
CA ALA A 45 27.68 11.37 -2.94
C ALA A 45 26.73 10.76 -3.97
N SER A 46 25.84 11.59 -4.53
CA SER A 46 24.78 11.11 -5.43
C SER A 46 25.39 10.25 -6.54
N LEU A 47 25.00 8.97 -6.57
CA LEU A 47 25.56 7.98 -7.47
C LEU A 47 24.97 8.24 -8.87
N LYS A 48 25.84 8.63 -9.81
CA LYS A 48 25.44 8.78 -11.22
C LYS A 48 25.07 7.42 -11.78
N THR A 49 23.79 7.21 -12.08
CA THR A 49 23.28 5.93 -12.59
C THR A 49 22.08 6.14 -13.49
N SER A 50 21.93 5.28 -14.51
CA SER A 50 20.75 5.22 -15.37
C SER A 50 19.85 4.01 -15.03
N ALA A 51 19.85 3.61 -13.76
CA ALA A 51 19.04 2.51 -13.28
C ALA A 51 17.54 2.80 -13.43
N ARG A 52 16.78 1.76 -13.79
CA ARG A 52 15.30 1.78 -13.82
C ARG A 52 14.79 0.96 -12.64
N ILE A 53 14.18 1.62 -11.67
CA ILE A 53 13.77 1.04 -10.39
C ILE A 53 12.24 1.02 -10.34
N VAL A 54 11.65 -0.15 -10.10
CA VAL A 54 10.21 -0.33 -9.97
C VAL A 54 9.86 -0.68 -8.52
N ILE A 55 9.03 0.14 -7.88
CA ILE A 55 8.57 -0.05 -6.51
C ILE A 55 7.13 -0.55 -6.56
N ALA A 56 6.90 -1.82 -6.19
CA ALA A 56 5.57 -2.39 -6.09
C ALA A 56 4.97 -2.07 -4.70
N GLY A 57 3.96 -1.20 -4.67
CA GLY A 57 3.30 -0.73 -3.46
C GLY A 57 3.46 0.78 -3.26
N SER A 58 2.35 1.52 -3.33
CA SER A 58 2.27 2.98 -3.16
C SER A 58 2.17 3.46 -1.71
N GLY A 59 2.34 2.55 -0.74
CA GLY A 59 2.26 2.87 0.68
C GLY A 59 3.44 3.71 1.19
N LEU A 60 3.41 4.04 2.49
CA LEU A 60 4.43 4.87 3.15
C LEU A 60 5.85 4.31 3.02
N GLY A 61 6.01 2.99 3.13
CA GLY A 61 7.32 2.35 2.96
C GLY A 61 7.87 2.50 1.54
N GLY A 62 7.02 2.33 0.52
CA GLY A 62 7.41 2.49 -0.88
C GLY A 62 7.80 3.93 -1.21
N LEU A 63 7.05 4.91 -0.70
CA LEU A 63 7.37 6.32 -0.85
C LEU A 63 8.63 6.72 -0.08
N ALA A 64 8.86 6.19 1.12
CA ALA A 64 10.06 6.45 1.89
C ALA A 64 11.33 5.97 1.13
N ILE A 65 11.28 4.77 0.55
CA ILE A 65 12.36 4.26 -0.30
C ILE A 65 12.51 5.09 -1.58
N ALA A 66 11.41 5.46 -2.26
CA ALA A 66 11.47 6.31 -3.45
C ALA A 66 12.13 7.66 -3.16
N SER A 67 11.75 8.30 -2.05
CA SER A 67 12.31 9.57 -1.60
C SER A 67 13.80 9.46 -1.27
N ARG A 68 14.21 8.34 -0.68
CA ARG A 68 15.62 8.07 -0.38
C ARG A 68 16.43 7.85 -1.66
N LEU A 69 15.96 7.00 -2.58
CA LEU A 69 16.64 6.72 -3.85
C LEU A 69 16.74 7.97 -4.74
N SER A 70 15.75 8.85 -4.70
CA SER A 70 15.77 10.13 -5.42
C SER A 70 16.89 11.08 -4.94
N ARG A 71 17.29 10.99 -3.66
CA ARG A 71 18.42 11.75 -3.10
C ARG A 71 19.77 11.09 -3.32
N GLU A 72 19.80 9.76 -3.34
CA GLU A 72 21.04 8.98 -3.45
C GLU A 72 21.47 8.71 -4.90
N LEU A 73 20.56 8.79 -5.88
CA LEU A 73 20.84 8.44 -7.28
C LEU A 73 20.60 9.63 -8.22
N ASP A 74 21.62 10.00 -8.98
CA ASP A 74 21.57 11.04 -10.01
C ASP A 74 21.32 10.38 -11.38
N GLY A 75 20.13 10.59 -11.95
CA GLY A 75 19.71 10.05 -13.25
C GLY A 75 18.90 8.74 -13.22
N ALA A 76 18.55 8.23 -12.05
CA ALA A 76 17.72 7.02 -11.93
C ALA A 76 16.24 7.30 -12.26
N LYS A 77 15.59 6.37 -12.95
CA LYS A 77 14.16 6.42 -13.24
C LYS A 77 13.40 5.53 -12.28
N ILE A 78 12.69 6.13 -11.33
CA ILE A 78 11.92 5.43 -10.29
C ILE A 78 10.44 5.43 -10.68
N THR A 79 9.83 4.25 -10.76
CA THR A 79 8.40 4.07 -11.07
C THR A 79 7.72 3.32 -9.93
N ILE A 80 6.63 3.89 -9.40
CA ILE A 80 5.85 3.26 -8.33
C ILE A 80 4.59 2.66 -8.95
N ILE A 81 4.33 1.39 -8.69
CA ILE A 81 3.15 0.66 -9.16
C ILE A 81 2.21 0.49 -7.98
N ASP A 82 0.96 0.90 -8.18
CA ASP A 82 -0.13 0.71 -7.23
C ASP A 82 -1.23 -0.18 -7.81
N ARG A 83 -1.89 -0.94 -6.95
CA ARG A 83 -3.08 -1.69 -7.31
C ARG A 83 -4.29 -0.77 -7.19
N THR A 84 -4.70 -0.15 -8.31
CA THR A 84 -6.01 0.51 -8.36
C THR A 84 -7.11 -0.57 -8.37
N THR A 85 -7.83 -0.69 -7.27
CA THR A 85 -8.97 -1.60 -7.16
C THR A 85 -10.25 -0.88 -7.61
N SER A 86 -10.39 -0.68 -8.90
CA SER A 86 -11.70 -0.37 -9.47
C SER A 86 -12.00 -1.43 -10.53
N PRO A 87 -12.81 -2.46 -10.22
CA PRO A 87 -13.59 -3.06 -11.27
C PRO A 87 -14.53 -1.96 -11.75
N ALA A 88 -14.16 -1.28 -12.83
CA ALA A 88 -15.10 -0.46 -13.57
C ALA A 88 -16.23 -1.42 -13.94
N THR A 89 -17.35 -1.37 -13.22
CA THR A 89 -18.57 -2.01 -13.68
C THR A 89 -18.93 -1.30 -14.97
N PRO A 90 -18.88 -1.96 -16.14
CA PRO A 90 -19.39 -1.34 -17.34
C PRO A 90 -20.89 -1.10 -17.10
N SER A 91 -21.28 0.17 -16.93
CA SER A 91 -22.66 0.58 -16.65
C SER A 91 -23.55 0.55 -17.90
N TRP A 92 -23.06 0.01 -19.01
CA TRP A 92 -23.88 -0.32 -20.16
C TRP A 92 -24.82 -1.48 -19.80
N ARG A 93 -26.00 -1.13 -19.28
CA ARG A 93 -27.18 -2.01 -19.28
C ARG A 93 -27.98 -1.71 -20.55
N PRO A 94 -28.09 -2.64 -21.51
CA PRO A 94 -29.03 -2.47 -22.61
C PRO A 94 -30.46 -2.41 -22.03
N ALA A 95 -31.22 -1.40 -22.46
CA ALA A 95 -32.64 -1.31 -22.14
C ALA A 95 -33.34 -2.57 -22.67
N SER A 96 -33.89 -3.36 -21.75
CA SER A 96 -34.71 -4.52 -22.08
C SER A 96 -36.04 -4.04 -22.67
N GLY A 97 -36.09 -3.95 -24.00
CA GLY A 97 -37.33 -3.89 -24.75
C GLY A 97 -37.83 -5.30 -25.00
N ARG A 98 -38.89 -5.69 -24.29
CA ARG A 98 -40.04 -6.47 -24.78
C ARG A 98 -41.04 -6.69 -23.66
#